data_AF-A0A1E8Q0A5-F1
#
_entry.id   AF-A0A1E8Q0A5-F1
#
_cell.length_a   1.000
_cell.length_b   1.000
_cell.length_c   1.000
_cell.angle_alpha   90.00
_cell.angle_beta   90.00
_cell.angle_gamma   90.00
#
_symmetry.space_group_name_H-M   'P 1'
#
loop_
_entity.id
_entity.type
_entity.pdbx_description
1 polymer ?
#
loop_
_entity_poly.entity_id
_entity_poly.type
_entity_poly.pdbx_seq_one_letter_code
_entity_poly.pdbx_strand_id
1 'polypeptide(L)' 'MTAPAKTRANVLIAGVPWPVYKLVALAVGAVVLMVVGLVTLSAGPAVIAGAGATAIVWLALGLFHAADE' A
#
# COMPACT_ATOMS: atom_id res chain seq x y z
N MET A 1 14.69 -19.28 26.26
CA MET A 1 13.97 -19.71 25.05
C MET A 1 13.31 -18.46 24.46
N THR A 2 13.90 -17.84 23.43
CA THR A 2 13.32 -16.67 22.75
C THR A 2 12.46 -17.18 21.60
N ALA A 3 11.18 -16.81 21.57
CA ALA A 3 10.28 -17.11 20.46
C ALA A 3 10.87 -16.57 19.13
N PRO A 4 10.60 -17.20 17.97
CA PRO A 4 11.06 -16.69 16.69
C PRO A 4 10.50 -15.29 16.45
N ALA A 5 11.38 -14.31 16.28
CA ALA A 5 10.98 -12.95 15.92
C ALA A 5 10.32 -12.98 14.53
N LYS A 6 9.04 -12.55 14.45
CA LYS A 6 8.30 -12.38 13.20
C LYS A 6 9.14 -11.46 12.28
N THR A 7 9.75 -12.02 11.24
CA THR A 7 10.62 -11.25 10.35
C THR A 7 9.77 -10.23 9.60
N ARG A 8 9.97 -8.95 9.88
CA ARG A 8 9.29 -7.86 9.15
C ARG A 8 9.82 -7.81 7.73
N ALA A 9 8.95 -8.10 6.76
CA ALA A 9 9.29 -7.98 5.34
C ALA A 9 9.51 -6.49 5.01
N ASN A 10 10.77 -6.12 4.80
CA ASN A 10 11.19 -4.78 4.40
C ASN A 10 12.00 -4.85 3.11
N VAL A 11 11.89 -3.81 2.29
CA VAL A 11 12.66 -3.61 1.07
C VAL A 11 13.41 -2.29 1.19
N LEU A 12 14.69 -2.27 0.83
CA LEU A 12 15.45 -1.02 0.80
C LEU A 12 15.05 -0.22 -0.45
N ILE A 13 14.54 1.00 -0.23
CA ILE A 13 14.21 1.95 -1.29
C ILE A 13 15.04 3.19 -1.05
N ALA A 14 15.93 3.51 -2.00
CA ALA A 14 16.90 4.61 -1.85
C ALA A 14 17.69 4.56 -0.52
N GLY A 15 18.05 3.35 -0.08
CA GLY A 15 18.75 3.11 1.19
C GLY A 15 17.87 3.15 2.44
N VAL A 16 16.59 3.49 2.33
CA VAL A 16 15.64 3.52 3.45
C VAL A 16 14.89 2.19 3.52
N PRO A 17 14.87 1.47 4.65
CA PRO A 17 14.04 0.29 4.82
C PRO A 17 12.57 0.68 4.79
N TRP A 18 11.87 0.24 3.75
CA TRP A 18 10.44 0.42 3.57
C TRP A 18 9.69 -0.88 3.86
N PRO A 19 8.63 -0.82 4.69
CA PRO A 19 7.73 -1.95 4.88
C PRO A 19 7.05 -2.35 3.57
N VAL A 20 6.99 -3.66 3.29
CA VAL A 20 6.38 -4.19 2.06
C VAL A 20 4.91 -3.81 1.93
N TYR A 21 4.16 -3.66 3.04
CA TYR A 21 2.74 -3.30 2.98
C TYR A 21 2.49 -1.95 2.29
N LYS A 22 3.46 -1.01 2.37
CA LYS A 22 3.36 0.28 1.68
C LYS A 22 3.41 0.10 0.16
N LEU A 23 4.24 -0.83 -0.31
CA LEU A 23 4.33 -1.18 -1.73
C LEU A 23 3.05 -1.86 -2.21
N VAL A 24 2.47 -2.75 -1.40
CA VAL A 24 1.16 -3.36 -1.70
C VAL A 24 0.08 -2.29 -1.82
N ALA A 25 0.02 -1.32 -0.90
CA ALA A 25 -0.93 -0.23 -0.96
C ALA A 25 -0.79 0.60 -2.26
N LEU A 26 0.44 0.92 -2.67
CA LEU A 26 0.73 1.62 -3.92
C LEU A 26 0.31 0.81 -5.15
N ALA A 27 0.58 -0.50 -5.15
CA ALA A 27 0.17 -1.39 -6.24
C ALA A 27 -1.35 -1.44 -6.39
N VAL A 28 -2.09 -1.53 -5.28
CA VAL A 28 -3.56 -1.48 -5.30
C VAL A 28 -4.06 -0.15 -5.86
N GLY A 29 -3.49 0.97 -5.41
CA GLY A 29 -3.79 2.29 -5.95
C GLY A 29 -3.59 2.41 -7.46
N ALA A 30 -2.47 1.91 -7.97
CA ALA A 30 -2.15 1.90 -9.39
C ALA A 30 -3.16 1.07 -10.20
N VAL A 31 -3.57 -0.09 -9.67
CA VAL A 31 -4.62 -0.92 -10.29
C VAL A 31 -5.95 -0.17 -10.32
N VAL A 32 -6.38 0.45 -9.22
CA VAL A 32 -7.63 1.23 -9.17
C VAL A 32 -7.57 2.41 -10.16
N LEU A 33 -6.45 3.13 -10.21
CA LEU A 33 -6.25 4.23 -11.15
C LEU A 33 -6.41 3.74 -12.60
N MET A 34 -5.77 2.63 -12.97
CA MET A 34 -5.87 2.08 -14.32
C MET A 34 -7.30 1.62 -14.63
N VAL A 35 -7.95 0.88 -13.72
CA VAL A 35 -9.32 0.38 -13.93
C VAL A 35 -10.30 1.53 -14.09
N VAL A 36 -10.28 2.51 -13.18
CA VAL A 36 -11.17 3.68 -13.24
C VAL A 36 -10.87 4.51 -14.49
N GLY A 37 -9.60 4.77 -14.78
CA GLY A 37 -9.19 5.53 -15.96
C GLY A 37 -9.63 4.87 -17.27
N LEU A 38 -9.54 3.55 -17.39
CA LEU A 38 -9.98 2.81 -18.58
C LEU A 38 -11.50 2.78 -18.72
N VAL A 39 -12.23 2.62 -17.62
CA VAL A 39 -13.70 2.55 -17.63
C VAL A 39 -14.32 3.93 -17.88
N THR A 40 -13.76 5.00 -17.30
CA THR A 40 -14.35 6.35 -17.38
C THR A 40 -13.70 7.22 -18.45
N LEU A 41 -12.56 6.82 -19.02
CA LEU A 41 -11.74 7.61 -19.95
C LEU A 41 -11.47 9.04 -19.43
N SER A 42 -11.27 9.18 -18.11
CA SER A 42 -11.11 10.48 -17.46
C SER A 42 -10.09 10.41 -16.33
N ALA A 43 -9.14 11.35 -16.33
CA ALA A 43 -8.07 11.42 -15.33
C ALA A 43 -8.59 11.87 -13.95
N GLY A 44 -9.61 12.74 -13.90
CA GLY A 44 -10.15 13.29 -12.64
C GLY A 44 -10.59 12.22 -11.63
N PRO A 45 -11.61 11.39 -11.96
CA PRO A 45 -12.06 10.34 -11.06
C PRO A 45 -10.99 9.26 -10.84
N ALA A 46 -10.17 8.96 -11.85
CA ALA A 46 -9.13 7.92 -11.75
C ALA A 46 -8.05 8.25 -10.72
N VAL A 47 -7.56 9.48 -10.71
CA VAL A 47 -6.52 9.93 -9.76
C VAL A 47 -7.07 9.94 -8.33
N ILE A 48 -8.28 10.47 -8.11
CA ILE A 48 -8.88 10.54 -6.77
C ILE A 48 -9.18 9.13 -6.24
N ALA A 49 -9.77 8.25 -7.07
CA ALA A 49 -10.07 6.89 -6.68
C ALA A 49 -8.79 6.08 -6.37
N GLY A 50 -7.76 6.17 -7.21
CA GLY A 50 -6.48 5.50 -6.99
C GLY A 50 -5.73 6.00 -5.75
N ALA A 51 -5.67 7.32 -5.55
CA ALA A 51 -5.07 7.92 -4.37
C ALA A 51 -5.84 7.55 -3.09
N GLY A 52 -7.17 7.62 -3.13
CA GLY A 52 -8.03 7.23 -2.02
C GLY A 52 -7.87 5.75 -1.64
N ALA A 53 -7.86 4.85 -2.64
CA ALA A 53 -7.63 3.43 -2.41
C ALA A 53 -6.24 3.17 -1.80
N THR A 54 -5.19 3.83 -2.29
CA THR A 54 -3.84 3.75 -1.72
C THR A 54 -3.85 4.14 -0.25
N ALA A 55 -4.43 5.30 0.08
CA ALA A 55 -4.45 5.82 1.44
C ALA A 55 -5.21 4.89 2.39
N ILE A 56 -6.38 4.40 1.99
CA ILE A 56 -7.19 3.46 2.79
C ILE A 56 -6.41 2.17 3.04
N VAL A 57 -5.85 1.56 2.00
CA VAL A 57 -5.11 0.29 2.12
C VAL A 57 -3.85 0.46 2.96
N TRP A 58 -3.13 1.56 2.77
CA TRP A 58 -1.95 1.87 3.57
C TRP A 58 -2.32 1.98 5.05
N LEU A 59 -3.33 2.78 5.38
CA LEU A 59 -3.76 2.98 6.77
C LEU A 59 -4.26 1.68 7.38
N ALA A 60 -5.11 0.93 6.68
CA ALA A 60 -5.62 -0.35 7.15
C ALA A 60 -4.47 -1.34 7.45
N LEU A 61 -3.58 -1.55 6.49
CA LEU A 61 -2.44 -2.45 6.67
C LEU A 61 -1.46 -1.95 7.74
N GLY A 62 -1.27 -0.63 7.85
CA GLY A 62 -0.45 -0.01 8.89
C GLY A 62 -1.01 -0.25 10.29
N LEU A 63 -2.35 -0.15 10.46
CA LEU A 63 -3.02 -0.44 11.73
C LEU A 63 -2.89 -1.92 12.11
N PHE A 64 -3.05 -2.85 11.15
CA PHE A 64 -2.83 -4.27 11.40
C PHE A 64 -1.38 -4.58 11.77
N HIS A 65 -0.40 -3.95 11.12
CA HIS A 65 1.01 -4.13 11.47
C HIS A 65 1.36 -3.55 12.83
N ALA A 66 0.73 -2.46 13.26
CA ALA A 66 0.95 -1.85 14.57
C ALA A 66 0.30 -2.66 15.71
N ALA A 67 -0.84 -3.31 15.46
CA ALA A 67 -1.51 -4.17 16.43
C ALA A 67 -0.75 -5.48 16.72
N ASP A 68 0.17 -5.85 15.83
CA ASP A 68 1.09 -6.98 16.01
C ASP A 68 2.33 -6.62 16.84
N GLU A 69 2.52 -5.36 17.24
CA GLU A 69 3.61 -4.85 18.10
C GLU A 69 3.21 -4.82 19.58
#